data_AF-A0A661PCT6-F1
#
_entry.id   AF-A0A661PCT6-F1
#
_cell.length_a   1.000
_cell.length_b   1.000
_cell.length_c   1.000
_cell.angle_alpha   90.00
_cell.angle_beta   90.00
_cell.angle_gamma   90.00
#
_symmetry.space_group_name_H-M   'P 1'
#
loop_
_entity.id
_entity.type
_entity.pdbx_description
1 polymer ?
#
loop_
_entity_poly.entity_id
_entity_poly.type
_entity_poly.pdbx_seq_one_letter_code
_entity_poly.pdbx_strand_id
1 'polypeptide(L)' 'MEDIQLVHQLMCNFAGDEYLIEVFCRPDGSHFARTIFSPQDVIISDGVSLDEVLLKHQDLLPLAIHSRKMPFSSRLMN' A
#
# COMPACT_ATOMS: atom_id res chain seq x y z
N MET A 1 5.95 22.94 2.34
CA MET A 1 5.06 21.78 2.13
C MET A 1 5.53 21.18 0.82
N GLU A 2 5.92 19.91 0.81
CA GLU A 2 6.22 19.24 -0.47
C GLU A 2 4.92 19.25 -1.28
N ASP A 3 4.97 19.77 -2.51
CA ASP A 3 3.83 19.78 -3.44
C ASP A 3 3.60 18.34 -3.98
N ILE A 4 3.23 17.43 -3.08
CA ILE A 4 2.77 16.10 -3.46
C ILE A 4 1.33 16.20 -3.93
N GLN A 5 1.05 15.65 -5.11
CA GLN A 5 -0.27 15.70 -5.73
C GLN A 5 -0.87 14.30 -5.82
N LEU A 6 -2.11 14.12 -5.36
CA LEU A 6 -2.87 12.90 -5.62
C LEU A 6 -3.20 12.83 -7.12
N VAL A 7 -2.65 11.84 -7.82
CA VAL A 7 -2.81 11.67 -9.27
C VAL A 7 -3.68 10.47 -9.64
N HIS A 8 -3.82 9.50 -8.74
CA HIS A 8 -4.67 8.33 -8.96
C HIS A 8 -5.27 7.83 -7.65
N GLN A 9 -6.48 7.29 -7.71
CA GLN A 9 -7.16 6.68 -6.57
C GLN A 9 -8.02 5.51 -7.06
N LEU A 10 -7.96 4.40 -6.33
CA LEU A 10 -8.66 3.16 -6.68
C LEU A 10 -9.12 2.45 -5.40
N MET A 11 -10.34 1.92 -5.43
CA MET A 11 -10.79 0.94 -4.44
C MET A 11 -10.58 -0.48 -4.98
N CYS A 12 -9.90 -1.29 -4.18
CA CYS A 12 -9.68 -2.71 -4.47
C CYS A 12 -10.41 -3.57 -3.45
N ASN A 13 -11.17 -4.56 -3.92
CA ASN A 13 -11.70 -5.61 -3.06
C ASN A 13 -10.68 -6.75 -2.97
N PHE A 14 -10.31 -7.12 -1.74
CA PHE A 14 -9.45 -8.26 -1.50
C PHE A 14 -9.97 -9.09 -0.33
N ALA A 15 -10.29 -10.35 -0.60
CA ALA A 15 -10.83 -11.29 0.39
C ALA A 15 -12.07 -10.76 1.15
N GLY A 16 -12.92 -9.98 0.46
CA GLY A 16 -14.16 -9.41 1.01
C GLY A 16 -13.99 -8.06 1.69
N ASP A 17 -12.76 -7.60 1.90
CA ASP A 17 -12.45 -6.29 2.48
C ASP A 17 -12.12 -5.28 1.36
N GLU A 18 -12.52 -4.03 1.54
CA GLU A 18 -12.22 -2.95 0.60
C GLU A 18 -11.02 -2.13 1.08
N TYR A 19 -10.04 -1.95 0.19
CA TYR A 19 -8.82 -1.20 0.45
C TYR A 19 -8.70 -0.03 -0.51
N LEU A 20 -8.46 1.15 0.05
CA LEU A 20 -8.23 2.37 -0.72
C LEU A 20 -6.74 2.49 -1.05
N ILE A 21 -6.44 2.51 -2.34
CA ILE A 21 -5.11 2.77 -2.88
C ILE A 21 -5.08 4.20 -3.42
N GLU A 22 -4.13 4.98 -2.95
CA GLU A 22 -3.90 6.36 -3.39
C GLU A 22 -2.50 6.46 -3.99
N VAL A 23 -2.35 7.08 -5.15
CA VAL A 23 -1.04 7.30 -5.77
C VAL A 23 -0.78 8.79 -5.89
N PHE A 24 0.37 9.20 -5.39
CA PHE A 24 0.82 10.56 -5.38
C PHE A 24 2.01 10.75 -6.33
N CYS A 25 2.07 11.90 -6.98
CA CYS A 25 3.23 12.38 -7.72
C CYS A 25 3.99 13.38 -6.84
N ARG A 26 5.31 13.28 -6.83
CA ARG A 26 6.24 14.18 -6.13
C ARG A 26 6.74 15.28 -7.07
N PRO A 27 7.27 16.40 -6.53
CA PRO A 27 7.83 17.47 -7.36
C PRO A 27 8.96 17.06 -8.30
N ASP A 28 9.67 15.96 -7.98
CA ASP A 28 10.74 15.40 -8.82
C ASP A 28 10.22 14.49 -9.95
N GLY A 29 8.89 14.32 -10.07
CA GLY A 29 8.24 13.44 -11.05
C GLY A 29 8.17 11.98 -10.62
N SER A 30 8.78 11.60 -9.49
CA SER A 30 8.60 10.26 -8.93
C SER A 30 7.20 10.09 -8.34
N HIS A 31 6.81 8.84 -8.13
CA HIS A 31 5.50 8.49 -7.64
C HIS A 31 5.59 7.61 -6.39
N PHE A 32 4.54 7.61 -5.59
CA PHE A 32 4.36 6.60 -4.55
C PHE A 32 2.89 6.23 -4.37
N ALA A 33 2.63 4.94 -4.16
CA ALA A 33 1.33 4.43 -3.77
C ALA A 33 1.26 4.28 -2.26
N ARG A 34 0.09 4.51 -1.70
CA ARG A 34 -0.22 4.39 -0.28
C ARG A 34 -1.52 3.63 -0.10
N THR A 35 -1.51 2.65 0.80
CA THR A 35 -2.72 2.03 1.36
C THR A 35 -2.63 2.09 2.89
N ILE A 36 -3.67 2.63 3.53
CA ILE A 36 -3.75 2.79 4.99
C ILE A 36 -4.64 1.69 5.56
N PHE A 37 -4.08 0.83 6.42
CA PHE A 37 -4.82 -0.19 7.16
C PHE A 37 -5.25 0.32 8.55
N SER A 38 -4.35 1.08 9.18
CA SER A 38 -4.59 1.80 10.44
C SER A 38 -3.62 2.98 10.55
N PRO A 39 -3.78 3.89 11.54
CA PRO A 39 -2.87 5.04 11.68
C PRO A 39 -1.39 4.67 11.88
N GLN A 40 -1.09 3.48 12.39
CA GLN A 40 0.28 2.98 12.56
C GLN A 40 0.67 1.91 11.53
N ASP A 41 -0.21 1.63 10.57
CA ASP A 41 -0.05 0.54 9.62
C ASP A 41 -0.39 0.98 8.20
N VAL A 42 0.67 1.34 7.47
CA VAL A 42 0.59 1.93 6.14
C VAL A 42 1.57 1.21 5.23
N ILE A 43 1.10 0.84 4.05
CA ILE A 43 1.97 0.32 3.00
C ILE A 43 2.26 1.44 2.02
N ILE A 44 3.55 1.62 1.74
CA ILE A 44 4.04 2.57 0.76
C ILE A 44 4.86 1.82 -0.28
N SER A 45 4.68 2.15 -1.56
CA SER A 45 5.48 1.63 -2.65
C SER A 45 5.95 2.78 -3.53
N ASP A 46 7.26 2.93 -3.66
CA ASP A 46 7.91 4.01 -4.42
C ASP A 46 8.38 3.56 -5.81
N GLY A 47 8.37 4.48 -6.76
CA GLY A 47 8.87 4.26 -8.12
C GLY A 47 9.09 5.55 -8.88
N VAL A 48 9.83 5.48 -9.98
CA VAL A 48 10.14 6.64 -10.82
C VAL A 48 8.97 7.02 -11.74
N SER A 49 7.95 6.16 -11.85
CA SER A 49 6.76 6.37 -12.68
C SER A 49 5.50 5.80 -12.02
N LEU A 50 4.34 6.25 -12.49
CA LEU A 50 3.03 5.75 -12.07
C LEU A 50 2.90 4.23 -12.28
N ASP A 51 3.26 3.74 -13.46
CA ASP A 51 3.12 2.31 -13.82
C ASP A 51 3.97 1.40 -12.94
N GLU A 52 5.21 1.81 -12.66
CA GLU A 52 6.11 1.06 -11.78
C GLU A 52 5.55 0.97 -10.35
N VAL A 53 5.02 2.08 -9.84
CA VAL A 53 4.42 2.16 -8.52
C VAL A 53 3.18 1.26 -8.43
N LEU A 54 2.30 1.32 -9.42
CA LEU A 54 1.09 0.50 -9.47
C LEU A 54 1.45 -0.99 -9.53
N LEU A 55 2.42 -1.38 -10.35
CA LEU A 55 2.87 -2.77 -10.46
C LEU A 55 3.43 -3.28 -9.13
N LYS A 56 4.37 -2.53 -8.51
CA LYS A 56 4.93 -2.89 -7.20
C LYS A 56 3.86 -2.99 -6.12
N HIS A 57 2.91 -2.05 -6.10
CA HIS A 57 1.86 -2.03 -5.09
C HIS A 57 0.86 -3.18 -5.30
N GLN A 58 0.54 -3.52 -6.55
CA GLN A 58 -0.28 -4.67 -6.91
C GLN A 58 0.34 -5.99 -6.43
N ASP A 59 1.66 -6.15 -6.53
CA ASP A 59 2.36 -7.35 -6.07
C ASP A 59 2.45 -7.42 -4.54
N LEU A 60 2.73 -6.29 -3.89
CA LEU A 60 2.97 -6.22 -2.44
C LEU A 60 1.68 -6.28 -1.61
N LEU A 61 0.60 -5.63 -2.07
CA LEU A 61 -0.61 -5.42 -1.29
C LEU A 61 -1.28 -6.76 -0.88
N PRO A 62 -1.46 -7.76 -1.78
CA PRO A 62 -1.98 -9.07 -1.40
C PRO A 62 -1.16 -9.77 -0.32
N LEU A 63 0.17 -9.73 -0.43
CA LEU A 63 1.08 -10.37 0.53
C LEU A 63 0.95 -9.77 1.91
N ALA A 64 0.82 -8.45 1.95
CA ALA A 64 0.70 -7.72 3.19
C ALA A 64 -0.70 -7.90 3.82
N ILE A 65 -1.76 -7.96 3.03
CA ILE A 65 -3.09 -8.32 3.54
C ILE A 65 -3.07 -9.73 4.15
N HIS A 66 -2.47 -10.68 3.45
CA HIS A 66 -2.35 -12.05 3.95
C HIS A 66 -1.52 -12.14 5.24
N SER A 67 -0.39 -11.43 5.34
CA SER A 67 0.46 -11.48 6.54
C SER A 67 -0.28 -11.01 7.80
N ARG A 68 -1.21 -10.06 7.68
CA ARG A 68 -2.07 -9.58 8.78
C ARG A 68 -3.14 -10.59 9.20
N LYS A 69 -3.59 -11.44 8.27
CA LYS A 69 -4.56 -12.51 8.53
C LYS A 69 -3.90 -13.76 9.09
N MET A 70 -2.57 -13.86 9.07
CA MET A 70 -1.86 -14.97 9.68
C MET A 70 -1.99 -14.88 11.21
N PRO A 71 -2.49 -15.93 11.87
CA PRO A 71 -2.49 -15.98 13.32
C PRO A 71 -1.04 -16.01 13.79
N PHE A 72 -0.67 -15.08 14.68
CA PHE A 72 0.58 -15.21 15.44
C PHE A 72 0.48 -16.50 16.25
N SER A 73 1.14 -17.57 15.79
CA SER A 73 1.28 -18.78 16.59
C SER A 73 2.23 -18.45 17.74
N SER A 74 1.67 -18.18 18.91
CA SER A 74 2.40 -18.07 20.17
C SER A 74 2.91 -19.44 20.61
N ARG A 75 3.80 -20.06 19.83
CA ARG A 75 4.64 -21.15 20.32
C ARG A 75 5.88 -20.54 20.94
N LEU A 76 5.75 -20.03 22.16
CA LEU A 76 6.85 -19.81 23.12
C LEU A 76 6.26 -19.18 24.38
N MET A 77 5.59 -19.97 25.22
CA MET A 77 5.54 -19.81 26.67
C MET A 77 5.12 -21.16 27.27
N ASN A 78 6.04 -22.12 27.26
CA ASN A 78 6.02 -23.27 28.16
C ASN A 78 7.09 -23.05 29.21
#